data_AF-A0A8R1HQS7-F1
#
_entry.id   AF-A0A8R1HQS7-F1
#
_cell.length_a   1.000
_cell.length_b   1.000
_cell.length_c   1.000
_cell.angle_alpha   90.00
_cell.angle_beta   90.00
_cell.angle_gamma   90.00
#
_symmetry.space_group_name_H-M   'P 1'
#
loop_
_entity.id
_entity.type
_entity.pdbx_description
1 polymer ?
#
loop_
_entity_poly.entity_id
_entity_poly.type
_entity_poly.pdbx_seq_one_letter_code
_entity_poly.pdbx_strand_id
1 'polypeptide(L)'
;MNSSNIAELVSSKSGLSEQQEALQNDLHQLESDGRTARNDNYQSIVTDIANDIRLHERRQRERAEQKKSIAQTRRKLVEQREELKDKMLRYEEYLETCLQNLSRTSRRLSFRPNTKEAGKIQKERASLDQIKSYKSSADKLVRKGVIVHVAAYETPKKIGKLSVEVASTEERGVFSITLIESGKVVDTITLYFQDLLKALSVDEKTCELDSKVVLDVAKTIQYINKKFYNK
;
A
#
# COMPACT_ATOMS: atom_id res chain seq x y z
N MET A 1 86.96 13.23 6.85
CA MET A 1 85.97 12.39 6.14
C MET A 1 85.18 11.61 7.18
N ASN A 2 83.85 11.52 7.00
CA ASN A 2 83.00 10.41 7.45
C ASN A 2 82.52 10.31 8.92
N SER A 3 82.00 11.35 9.57
CA SER A 3 81.16 11.18 10.79
C SER A 3 79.68 11.38 10.50
N SER A 4 79.31 12.46 9.80
CA SER A 4 77.91 12.75 9.43
C SER A 4 77.31 11.72 8.47
N ASN A 5 78.13 11.21 7.53
CA ASN A 5 77.70 10.18 6.57
C ASN A 5 77.45 8.81 7.23
N ILE A 6 78.13 8.50 8.34
CA ILE A 6 77.94 7.23 9.07
C ILE A 6 76.66 7.29 9.89
N ALA A 7 76.32 8.43 10.49
CA ALA A 7 75.09 8.60 11.27
C ALA A 7 73.82 8.50 10.39
N GLU A 8 73.81 9.06 9.18
CA GLU A 8 72.70 8.90 8.21
C GLU A 8 72.57 7.45 7.70
N LEU A 9 73.68 6.76 7.46
CA LEU A 9 73.71 5.34 7.07
C LEU A 9 73.24 4.40 8.20
N VAL A 10 73.50 4.75 9.46
CA VAL A 10 73.05 3.98 10.63
C VAL A 10 71.58 4.22 10.92
N SER A 11 71.09 5.46 10.81
CA SER A 11 69.67 5.83 10.97
C SER A 11 68.77 5.20 9.90
N SER A 12 69.22 5.18 8.63
CA SER A 12 68.54 4.47 7.56
C SER A 12 68.56 2.95 7.75
N LYS A 13 69.67 2.38 8.25
CA LYS A 13 69.75 0.95 8.62
C LYS A 13 68.85 0.56 9.78
N SER A 14 68.73 1.38 10.83
CA SER A 14 67.88 1.07 11.98
C SER A 14 66.39 1.08 11.61
N GLY A 15 65.94 2.03 10.80
CA GLY A 15 64.57 2.04 10.28
C GLY A 15 64.23 0.83 9.39
N LEU A 16 65.19 0.37 8.58
CA LEU A 16 65.03 -0.86 7.78
C LEU A 16 64.93 -2.13 8.65
N SER A 17 65.70 -2.19 9.74
CA SER A 17 65.65 -3.33 10.68
C SER A 17 64.31 -3.40 11.40
N GLU A 18 63.79 -2.26 11.87
CA GLU A 18 62.47 -2.18 12.51
C GLU A 18 61.34 -2.57 11.54
N GLN A 19 61.43 -2.13 10.27
CA GLN A 19 60.48 -2.52 9.23
C GLN A 19 60.55 -4.02 8.90
N GLN A 20 61.73 -4.63 8.93
CA GLN A 20 61.90 -6.06 8.74
C GLN A 20 61.30 -6.88 9.90
N GLU A 21 61.52 -6.46 11.15
CA GLU A 21 60.91 -7.13 12.31
C GLU A 21 59.38 -7.01 12.30
N ALA A 22 58.84 -5.82 11.99
CA ALA A 22 57.40 -5.63 11.85
C ALA A 22 56.80 -6.55 10.77
N LEU A 23 57.45 -6.62 9.60
CA LEU A 23 56.98 -7.46 8.49
C LEU A 23 57.07 -8.96 8.82
N GLN A 24 58.07 -9.38 9.61
CA GLN A 24 58.18 -10.75 10.10
C GLN A 24 57.04 -11.10 11.07
N ASN A 25 56.68 -10.18 11.97
CA ASN A 25 55.57 -10.36 12.89
C ASN A 25 54.23 -10.48 12.14
N ASP A 26 54.01 -9.62 11.15
CA ASP A 26 52.81 -9.66 10.31
C ASP A 26 52.72 -10.96 9.49
N LEU A 27 53.83 -11.44 8.94
CA LEU A 27 53.89 -12.73 8.24
C LEU A 27 53.57 -13.91 9.18
N HIS A 28 54.06 -13.87 10.42
CA HIS A 28 53.75 -14.89 11.41
C HIS A 28 52.26 -14.93 11.76
N GLN A 29 51.61 -13.76 11.85
CA GLN A 29 50.17 -13.66 12.08
C GLN A 29 49.36 -14.19 10.88
N LEU A 30 49.76 -13.83 9.67
CA LEU A 30 49.12 -14.30 8.44
C LEU A 30 49.23 -15.82 8.24
N GLU A 31 50.33 -16.41 8.73
CA GLU A 31 50.53 -17.84 8.78
C GLU A 31 49.65 -18.52 9.86
N SER A 32 49.49 -17.92 11.04
CA SER A 32 48.57 -18.44 12.07
C SER A 32 47.11 -18.41 11.63
N ASP A 33 46.74 -17.42 10.81
CA ASP A 33 45.40 -17.30 10.22
C ASP A 33 45.19 -18.22 9.01
N GLY A 34 46.22 -18.97 8.60
CA GLY A 34 46.15 -19.94 7.49
C GLY A 34 46.03 -19.30 6.10
N ARG A 35 46.27 -17.99 5.96
CA ARG A 35 46.22 -17.29 4.66
C ARG A 35 47.45 -17.53 3.80
N THR A 36 48.54 -17.95 4.43
CA THR A 36 49.87 -18.00 3.82
C THR A 36 50.62 -19.19 4.40
N ALA A 37 51.53 -19.79 3.63
CA ALA A 37 52.32 -20.92 4.08
C ALA A 37 53.80 -20.65 3.85
N ARG A 38 54.62 -20.84 4.88
CA ARG A 38 56.09 -20.76 4.75
C ARG A 38 56.65 -21.78 3.75
N ASN A 39 55.94 -22.88 3.51
CA ASN A 39 56.31 -23.92 2.53
C ASN A 39 56.36 -23.42 1.08
N ASP A 40 55.60 -22.39 0.73
CA ASP A 40 55.58 -21.78 -0.61
C ASP A 40 56.40 -20.48 -0.68
N ASN A 41 57.29 -20.26 0.29
CA ASN A 41 58.09 -19.03 0.41
C ASN A 41 57.27 -17.73 0.36
N TYR A 42 56.03 -17.76 0.86
CA TYR A 42 55.08 -16.64 0.84
C TYR A 42 54.69 -16.14 -0.58
N GLN A 43 54.90 -16.95 -1.62
CA GLN A 43 54.58 -16.60 -3.01
C GLN A 43 53.07 -16.39 -3.23
N SER A 44 52.21 -17.04 -2.44
CA SER A 44 50.76 -16.82 -2.46
C SER A 44 50.39 -15.37 -2.19
N ILE A 45 50.99 -14.73 -1.17
CA ILE A 45 50.75 -13.32 -0.81
C ILE A 45 51.16 -12.40 -1.95
N VAL A 46 52.35 -12.64 -2.52
CA VAL A 46 52.89 -11.84 -3.61
C VAL A 46 51.98 -11.96 -4.84
N THR A 47 51.51 -13.17 -5.13
CA THR A 47 50.58 -13.44 -6.23
C THR A 47 49.23 -12.75 -6.00
N ASP A 48 48.71 -12.77 -4.77
CA ASP A 48 47.49 -12.08 -4.40
C ASP A 48 47.64 -10.57 -4.53
N ILE A 49 48.72 -9.97 -4.03
CA ILE A 49 49.01 -8.53 -4.18
C ILE A 49 49.17 -8.16 -5.67
N ALA A 50 49.88 -8.97 -6.46
CA ALA A 50 50.06 -8.72 -7.88
C ALA A 50 48.71 -8.80 -8.64
N ASN A 51 47.88 -9.79 -8.31
CA ASN A 51 46.51 -9.87 -8.79
C ASN A 51 45.71 -8.65 -8.34
N ASP A 52 45.94 -8.17 -7.13
CA ASP A 52 45.18 -7.07 -6.58
C ASP A 52 45.50 -5.73 -7.26
N ILE A 53 46.77 -5.51 -7.60
CA ILE A 53 47.22 -4.38 -8.41
C ILE A 53 46.66 -4.50 -9.83
N ARG A 54 46.77 -5.69 -10.45
CA ARG A 54 46.27 -5.93 -11.82
C ARG A 54 44.77 -5.69 -11.95
N LEU A 55 43.99 -6.11 -10.94
CA LEU A 55 42.54 -6.00 -10.94
C LEU A 55 42.05 -4.65 -10.36
N HIS A 56 42.94 -3.79 -9.87
CA HIS A 56 42.58 -2.55 -9.18
C HIS A 56 41.68 -1.65 -10.02
N GLU A 57 42.11 -1.33 -11.25
CA GLU A 57 41.33 -0.46 -12.14
C GLU A 57 40.00 -1.08 -12.56
N ARG A 58 39.97 -2.39 -12.77
CA ARG A 58 38.74 -3.12 -13.09
C ARG A 58 37.75 -3.03 -11.93
N ARG A 59 38.20 -3.30 -10.69
CA ARG A 59 37.38 -3.17 -9.49
C ARG A 59 36.91 -1.73 -9.27
N GLN A 60 37.76 -0.73 -9.53
CA GLN A 60 37.35 0.67 -9.47
C GLN A 60 36.23 0.98 -10.48
N ARG A 61 36.36 0.53 -11.72
CA ARG A 61 35.32 0.69 -12.76
C ARG A 61 34.02 0.00 -12.36
N GLU A 62 34.08 -1.27 -11.94
CA GLU A 62 32.90 -2.02 -11.48
C GLU A 62 32.20 -1.32 -10.30
N ARG A 63 32.96 -0.83 -9.31
CA ARG A 63 32.41 -0.06 -8.17
C ARG A 63 31.77 1.26 -8.63
N ALA A 64 32.39 1.96 -9.58
CA ALA A 64 31.86 3.21 -10.11
C ALA A 64 30.53 2.98 -10.87
N GLU A 65 30.46 1.92 -11.67
CA GLU A 65 29.25 1.50 -12.38
C GLU A 65 28.14 1.07 -11.41
N GLN A 66 28.47 0.26 -10.40
CA GLN A 66 27.54 -0.12 -9.34
C GLN A 66 26.99 1.11 -8.61
N LYS A 67 27.86 2.05 -8.22
CA LYS A 67 27.45 3.30 -7.56
C LYS A 67 26.52 4.12 -8.46
N LYS A 68 26.78 4.18 -9.76
CA LYS A 68 25.90 4.86 -10.74
C LYS A 68 24.55 4.16 -10.86
N SER A 69 24.53 2.83 -10.95
CA SER A 69 23.31 2.03 -11.00
C SER A 69 22.45 2.22 -9.74
N ILE A 70 23.06 2.13 -8.55
CA ILE A 70 22.38 2.37 -7.27
C ILE A 70 21.80 3.79 -7.22
N ALA A 71 22.54 4.80 -7.66
CA ALA A 71 22.06 6.18 -7.70
C ALA A 71 20.86 6.35 -8.66
N GLN A 72 20.88 5.69 -9.82
CA GLN A 72 19.75 5.68 -10.76
C GLN A 72 18.53 4.98 -10.18
N THR A 73 18.71 3.80 -9.58
CA THR A 73 17.62 3.06 -8.91
C THR A 73 17.00 3.89 -7.78
N ARG A 74 17.82 4.54 -6.96
CA ARG A 74 17.33 5.45 -5.92
C ARG A 74 16.48 6.58 -6.49
N ARG A 75 16.90 7.20 -7.60
CA ARG A 75 16.11 8.27 -8.26
C ARG A 75 14.75 7.76 -8.72
N LYS A 76 14.71 6.61 -9.40
CA LYS A 76 13.47 5.97 -9.85
C LYS A 76 12.52 5.64 -8.69
N LEU A 77 13.06 5.11 -7.58
CA LEU A 77 12.24 4.81 -6.40
C LEU A 77 11.67 6.07 -5.74
N VAL A 78 12.44 7.17 -5.71
CA VAL A 78 11.94 8.45 -5.20
C VAL A 78 10.84 9.01 -6.10
N GLU A 79 11.02 8.97 -7.43
CA GLU A 79 10.01 9.39 -8.40
C GLU A 79 8.71 8.58 -8.26
N GLN A 80 8.80 7.24 -8.21
CA GLN A 80 7.66 6.36 -7.97
C GLN A 80 6.96 6.66 -6.63
N ARG A 81 7.73 6.99 -5.59
CA ARG A 81 7.15 7.36 -4.30
C ARG A 81 6.34 8.66 -4.39
N GLU A 82 6.85 9.68 -5.08
CA GLU A 82 6.11 10.93 -5.27
C GLU A 82 4.86 10.70 -6.15
N GLU A 83 4.95 9.91 -7.22
CA GLU A 83 3.79 9.53 -8.04
C GLU A 83 2.69 8.83 -7.21
N LEU A 84 3.08 7.93 -6.30
CA LEU A 84 2.12 7.23 -5.44
C LEU A 84 1.47 8.19 -4.44
N LYS A 85 2.20 9.18 -3.92
CA LYS A 85 1.62 10.23 -3.07
C LYS A 85 0.63 11.09 -3.86
N ASP A 86 0.97 11.49 -5.08
CA ASP A 86 0.06 12.26 -5.92
C ASP A 86 -1.21 11.48 -6.25
N LYS A 87 -1.09 10.17 -6.51
CA LYS A 87 -2.26 9.28 -6.67
C LYS A 87 -3.11 9.22 -5.42
N MET A 88 -2.49 9.15 -4.24
CA MET A 88 -3.19 9.15 -2.95
C MET A 88 -3.94 10.46 -2.72
N LEU A 89 -3.30 11.61 -2.94
CA LEU A 89 -3.93 12.92 -2.80
C LEU A 89 -5.12 13.09 -3.76
N ARG A 90 -4.97 12.70 -5.02
CA ARG A 90 -6.08 12.72 -5.99
C ARG A 90 -7.23 11.81 -5.58
N TYR A 91 -6.92 10.65 -4.99
CA TYR A 91 -7.93 9.75 -4.48
C TYR A 91 -8.67 10.37 -3.28
N GLU A 92 -7.97 11.02 -2.36
CA GLU A 92 -8.56 11.75 -1.23
C GLU A 92 -9.48 12.88 -1.73
N GLU A 93 -9.01 13.71 -2.67
CA GLU A 93 -9.82 14.76 -3.29
C GLU A 93 -11.08 14.22 -3.99
N TYR A 94 -10.94 13.10 -4.73
CA TYR A 94 -12.06 12.44 -5.37
C TYR A 94 -13.06 11.90 -4.34
N LEU A 95 -12.56 11.27 -3.28
CA LEU A 95 -13.36 10.73 -2.19
C LEU A 95 -14.11 11.84 -1.45
N GLU A 96 -13.44 12.95 -1.12
CA GLU A 96 -14.07 14.13 -0.53
C GLU A 96 -15.14 14.72 -1.42
N THR A 97 -14.86 14.85 -2.73
CA THR A 97 -15.84 15.35 -3.71
C THR A 97 -17.04 14.41 -3.81
N CYS A 98 -16.82 13.10 -3.81
CA CYS A 98 -17.89 12.10 -3.80
C CYS A 98 -18.73 12.23 -2.53
N LEU A 99 -18.11 12.30 -1.35
CA LEU A 99 -18.79 12.50 -0.06
C LEU A 99 -19.55 13.84 0.00
N GLN A 100 -18.99 14.90 -0.58
CA GLN A 100 -19.66 16.20 -0.67
C GLN A 100 -20.90 16.11 -1.57
N ASN A 101 -20.80 15.44 -2.71
CA ASN A 101 -21.93 15.19 -3.62
C ASN A 101 -23.01 14.33 -2.95
N LEU A 102 -22.61 13.30 -2.20
CA LEU A 102 -23.51 12.49 -1.36
C LEU A 102 -24.30 13.37 -0.37
N SER A 103 -23.70 14.47 0.13
CA SER A 103 -24.34 15.40 1.09
C SER A 103 -25.22 16.51 0.50
N ARG A 104 -25.14 16.78 -0.82
CA ARG A 104 -25.86 17.90 -1.46
C ARG A 104 -27.31 17.53 -1.81
N THR A 105 -27.59 16.25 -2.07
CA THR A 105 -28.94 15.77 -2.45
C THR A 105 -29.92 15.71 -1.28
N SER A 106 -29.46 15.76 -0.02
CA SER A 106 -30.34 15.83 1.17
C SER A 106 -30.81 17.25 1.52
N ARG A 107 -30.20 18.32 0.98
CA ARG A 107 -30.36 19.69 1.51
C ARG A 107 -30.97 20.74 0.57
N ARG A 108 -31.42 20.38 -0.63
CA ARG A 108 -32.06 21.36 -1.54
C ARG A 108 -33.49 21.00 -1.90
N LEU A 109 -34.44 21.51 -1.13
CA LEU A 109 -35.61 22.17 -1.71
C LEU A 109 -35.51 23.65 -1.34
N SER A 110 -35.48 24.54 -2.33
CA SER A 110 -35.63 25.97 -2.06
C SER A 110 -37.06 26.23 -1.58
N PHE A 111 -37.22 26.98 -0.51
CA PHE A 111 -38.52 27.45 -0.05
C PHE A 111 -38.41 28.96 0.16
N ARG A 112 -39.33 29.70 -0.46
CA ARG A 112 -39.64 31.07 -0.06
C ARG A 112 -40.44 30.99 1.26
N PRO A 113 -40.11 31.77 2.30
CA PRO A 113 -40.46 31.44 3.67
C PRO A 113 -41.89 31.81 4.13
N ASN A 114 -42.87 32.04 3.25
CA ASN A 114 -44.14 32.66 3.68
C ASN A 114 -45.42 32.10 3.04
N THR A 115 -45.69 30.80 3.19
CA THR A 115 -47.05 30.24 3.00
C THR A 115 -47.34 29.11 3.99
N LYS A 116 -48.63 28.91 4.33
CA LYS A 116 -49.14 27.86 5.26
C LYS A 116 -48.76 26.41 4.86
N GLU A 117 -48.16 26.22 3.69
CA GLU A 117 -47.62 24.95 3.19
C GLU A 117 -46.24 24.61 3.78
N ALA A 118 -45.52 25.60 4.33
CA ALA A 118 -44.21 25.40 4.96
C ALA A 118 -44.25 24.43 6.16
N GLY A 119 -45.35 24.43 6.93
CA GLY A 119 -45.53 23.52 8.07
C GLY A 119 -45.73 22.04 7.68
N LYS A 120 -46.27 21.75 6.49
CA LYS A 120 -46.34 20.36 5.96
C LYS A 120 -44.97 19.89 5.48
N ILE A 121 -44.21 20.77 4.81
CA ILE A 121 -42.86 20.49 4.32
C ILE A 121 -41.87 20.31 5.49
N GLN A 122 -42.08 20.97 6.62
CA GLN A 122 -41.23 20.81 7.81
C GLN A 122 -41.45 19.46 8.52
N LYS A 123 -42.68 18.91 8.49
CA LYS A 123 -42.94 17.52 8.91
C LYS A 123 -42.39 16.50 7.91
N GLU A 124 -42.43 16.78 6.61
CA GLU A 124 -41.73 15.96 5.61
C GLU A 124 -40.21 15.98 5.81
N ARG A 125 -39.62 17.11 6.20
CA ARG A 125 -38.19 17.19 6.57
C ARG A 125 -37.83 16.33 7.78
N ALA A 126 -38.66 16.34 8.82
CA ALA A 126 -38.48 15.43 9.96
C ALA A 126 -38.63 13.94 9.56
N SER A 127 -39.31 13.63 8.45
CA SER A 127 -39.33 12.27 7.86
C SER A 127 -38.22 12.02 6.84
N LEU A 128 -37.57 13.05 6.30
CA LEU A 128 -36.45 12.96 5.36
C LEU A 128 -35.09 12.90 6.05
N ASP A 129 -35.02 13.34 7.31
CA ASP A 129 -33.95 12.98 8.27
C ASP A 129 -34.02 11.52 8.72
N GLN A 130 -35.09 10.78 8.35
CA GLN A 130 -35.15 9.35 8.59
C GLN A 130 -34.27 8.64 7.57
N ILE A 131 -33.36 7.83 8.09
CA ILE A 131 -32.62 6.76 7.42
C ILE A 131 -33.45 6.22 6.24
N LYS A 132 -33.09 6.61 5.01
CA LYS A 132 -33.75 6.06 3.82
C LYS A 132 -33.41 4.58 3.78
N SER A 133 -34.43 3.72 3.82
CA SER A 133 -34.26 2.29 3.64
C SER A 133 -34.95 1.81 2.38
N TYR A 134 -34.28 0.95 1.63
CA TYR A 134 -34.81 0.32 0.43
C TYR A 134 -34.79 -1.19 0.60
N LYS A 135 -35.98 -1.76 0.79
CA LYS A 135 -36.19 -3.20 0.79
C LYS A 135 -36.31 -3.72 -0.63
N SER A 136 -35.49 -4.71 -0.96
CA SER A 136 -35.54 -5.44 -2.23
C SER A 136 -35.44 -6.94 -1.97
N SER A 137 -36.11 -7.75 -2.79
CA SER A 137 -35.92 -9.21 -2.71
C SER A 137 -34.50 -9.57 -3.17
N ALA A 138 -33.86 -10.51 -2.47
CA ALA A 138 -32.51 -10.95 -2.78
C ALA A 138 -32.42 -11.52 -4.21
N ASP A 139 -33.46 -12.24 -4.67
CA ASP A 139 -33.54 -12.75 -6.05
C ASP A 139 -33.42 -11.62 -7.09
N LYS A 140 -34.04 -10.46 -6.82
CA LYS A 140 -33.94 -9.29 -7.71
C LYS A 140 -32.54 -8.67 -7.71
N LEU A 141 -31.83 -8.70 -6.58
CA LEU A 141 -30.47 -8.18 -6.48
C LEU A 141 -29.45 -9.11 -7.13
N VAL A 142 -29.64 -10.43 -7.00
CA VAL A 142 -28.85 -11.46 -7.68
C VAL A 142 -29.05 -11.39 -9.19
N ARG A 143 -30.29 -11.27 -9.68
CA ARG A 143 -30.56 -11.07 -11.13
C ARG A 143 -29.96 -9.79 -11.68
N LYS A 144 -29.90 -8.73 -10.87
CA LYS A 144 -29.23 -7.48 -11.23
C LYS A 144 -27.71 -7.58 -11.12
N GLY A 145 -27.18 -8.68 -10.59
CA GLY A 145 -25.76 -8.91 -10.37
C GLY A 145 -25.16 -8.07 -9.26
N VAL A 146 -25.95 -7.44 -8.39
CA VAL A 146 -25.45 -6.64 -7.25
C VAL A 146 -24.88 -7.56 -6.18
N ILE A 147 -25.58 -8.66 -5.91
CA ILE A 147 -25.14 -9.73 -5.00
C ILE A 147 -24.64 -10.89 -5.85
N VAL A 148 -23.39 -11.29 -5.65
CA VAL A 148 -22.78 -12.45 -6.31
C VAL A 148 -23.02 -13.70 -5.47
N HIS A 149 -22.81 -13.61 -4.16
CA HIS A 149 -22.99 -14.75 -3.25
C HIS A 149 -23.45 -14.28 -1.86
N VAL A 150 -24.24 -15.10 -1.17
CA VAL A 150 -24.61 -14.92 0.24
C VAL A 150 -24.30 -16.21 0.97
N ALA A 151 -23.37 -16.15 1.93
CA ALA A 151 -23.04 -17.26 2.80
C ALA A 151 -24.31 -17.76 3.53
N ALA A 152 -24.44 -19.08 3.67
CA ALA A 152 -25.62 -19.80 4.17
C ALA A 152 -26.85 -19.89 3.24
N TYR A 153 -26.87 -19.21 2.08
CA TYR A 153 -28.00 -19.24 1.14
C TYR A 153 -27.55 -19.50 -0.30
N GLU A 154 -27.05 -20.72 -0.56
CA GLU A 154 -26.52 -21.13 -1.87
C GLU A 154 -27.60 -21.55 -2.88
N THR A 155 -28.79 -21.95 -2.42
CA THR A 155 -29.85 -22.45 -3.31
C THR A 155 -30.77 -21.31 -3.78
N PRO A 156 -31.08 -21.17 -5.09
CA PRO A 156 -31.95 -20.11 -5.62
C PRO A 156 -33.35 -20.10 -4.97
N LYS A 157 -33.85 -21.26 -4.54
CA LYS A 157 -35.13 -21.38 -3.81
C LYS A 157 -35.10 -20.75 -2.42
N LYS A 158 -33.95 -20.73 -1.75
CA LYS A 158 -33.76 -20.12 -0.42
C LYS A 158 -33.53 -18.61 -0.55
N ILE A 159 -32.78 -18.18 -1.56
CA ILE A 159 -32.56 -16.77 -1.90
C ILE A 159 -33.90 -16.05 -2.17
N GLY A 160 -34.86 -16.70 -2.82
CA GLY A 160 -36.18 -16.12 -3.08
C GLY A 160 -36.98 -15.74 -1.82
N LYS A 161 -36.72 -16.39 -0.68
CA LYS A 161 -37.37 -16.09 0.62
C LYS A 161 -36.68 -14.96 1.39
N LEU A 162 -35.49 -14.56 0.94
CA LEU A 162 -34.68 -13.52 1.55
C LEU A 162 -35.02 -12.15 0.95
N SER A 163 -35.23 -11.18 1.83
CA SER A 163 -35.32 -9.76 1.50
C SER A 163 -34.09 -9.06 2.05
N VAL A 164 -33.45 -8.24 1.23
CA VAL A 164 -32.33 -7.39 1.62
C VAL A 164 -32.85 -5.96 1.73
N GLU A 165 -32.70 -5.37 2.91
CA GLU A 165 -32.97 -3.96 3.13
C GLU A 165 -31.65 -3.22 3.26
N VAL A 166 -31.46 -2.21 2.40
CA VAL A 166 -30.29 -1.34 2.44
C VAL A 166 -30.74 -0.02 3.03
N ALA A 167 -30.19 0.37 4.16
CA ALA A 167 -30.47 1.62 4.86
C ALA A 167 -29.23 2.53 4.85
N SER A 168 -29.44 3.84 4.70
CA SER A 168 -28.38 4.84 4.90
C SER A 168 -28.30 5.20 6.38
N THR A 169 -27.14 5.10 7.01
CA THR A 169 -26.97 5.52 8.41
C THR A 169 -26.79 7.04 8.54
N GLU A 170 -26.74 7.55 9.77
CA GLU A 170 -26.48 8.97 10.08
C GLU A 170 -25.08 9.40 9.61
N GLU A 171 -24.13 8.46 9.59
CA GLU A 171 -22.78 8.69 9.09
C GLU A 171 -22.69 8.63 7.56
N ARG A 172 -21.88 9.53 6.99
CA ARG A 172 -21.77 9.74 5.54
C ARG A 172 -21.10 8.55 4.87
N GLY A 173 -21.76 7.99 3.85
CA GLY A 173 -21.20 6.90 3.06
C GLY A 173 -21.15 5.57 3.80
N VAL A 174 -21.82 5.46 4.95
CA VAL A 174 -22.03 4.21 5.66
C VAL A 174 -23.46 3.75 5.39
N PHE A 175 -23.60 2.48 5.01
CA PHE A 175 -24.89 1.86 4.75
C PHE A 175 -25.03 0.61 5.61
N SER A 176 -26.21 0.37 6.16
CA SER A 176 -26.54 -0.89 6.80
C SER A 176 -27.29 -1.79 5.80
N ILE A 177 -26.80 -3.00 5.61
CA ILE A 177 -27.43 -4.05 4.82
C ILE A 177 -28.03 -5.05 5.80
N THR A 178 -29.35 -5.03 5.94
CA THR A 178 -30.09 -5.98 6.76
C THR A 178 -30.65 -7.12 5.89
N LEU A 179 -30.36 -8.35 6.30
CA LEU A 179 -30.89 -9.56 5.69
C LEU A 179 -32.13 -9.99 6.47
N ILE A 180 -33.29 -10.05 5.81
CA ILE A 180 -34.58 -10.38 6.41
C ILE A 180 -35.13 -11.65 5.75
N GLU A 181 -35.25 -12.73 6.52
CA GLU A 181 -35.89 -13.97 6.08
C GLU A 181 -37.27 -14.10 6.74
N SER A 182 -38.33 -14.20 5.94
CA SER A 182 -39.70 -14.41 6.44
C SER A 182 -40.13 -13.48 7.59
N GLY A 183 -39.64 -12.23 7.59
CA GLY A 183 -39.95 -11.21 8.61
C GLY A 183 -39.02 -11.16 9.82
N LYS A 184 -38.04 -12.07 9.92
CA LYS A 184 -36.99 -12.04 10.95
C LYS A 184 -35.70 -11.45 10.38
N VAL A 185 -35.08 -10.53 11.11
CA VAL A 185 -33.74 -10.02 10.78
C VAL A 185 -32.74 -11.12 11.10
N VAL A 186 -32.08 -11.64 10.07
CA VAL A 186 -31.05 -12.68 10.17
C VAL A 186 -29.70 -12.05 10.45
N ASP A 187 -29.39 -10.96 9.75
CA ASP A 187 -28.09 -10.32 9.85
C ASP A 187 -28.16 -8.82 9.54
N THR A 188 -27.25 -8.05 10.13
CA THR A 188 -27.05 -6.64 9.82
C THR A 188 -25.57 -6.41 9.57
N ILE A 189 -25.25 -5.98 8.36
CA ILE A 189 -23.87 -5.82 7.90
C ILE A 189 -23.65 -4.34 7.57
N THR A 190 -22.53 -3.78 8.01
CA THR A 190 -22.14 -2.41 7.68
C THR A 190 -21.31 -2.38 6.40
N LEU A 191 -21.76 -1.61 5.43
CA LEU A 191 -21.08 -1.34 4.17
C LEU A 191 -20.52 0.09 4.18
N TYR A 192 -19.20 0.21 4.09
CA TYR A 192 -18.55 1.49 3.82
C TYR A 192 -18.46 1.69 2.30
N PHE A 193 -19.05 2.78 1.81
CA PHE A 193 -18.94 3.16 0.39
C PHE A 193 -17.48 3.36 -0.04
N GLN A 194 -16.62 3.77 0.90
CA GLN A 194 -15.19 3.91 0.68
C GLN A 194 -14.53 2.58 0.30
N ASP A 195 -14.94 1.48 0.90
CA ASP A 195 -14.34 0.17 0.62
C ASP A 195 -14.73 -0.32 -0.78
N LEU A 196 -15.93 0.04 -1.26
CA LEU A 196 -16.31 -0.17 -2.67
C LEU A 196 -15.47 0.68 -3.63
N LEU A 197 -15.18 1.93 -3.28
CA LEU A 197 -14.33 2.80 -4.11
C LEU A 197 -12.87 2.33 -4.14
N LYS A 198 -12.36 1.83 -3.01
CA LYS A 198 -11.03 1.19 -2.94
C LYS A 198 -10.99 -0.06 -3.82
N ALA A 199 -11.96 -0.96 -3.69
CA ALA A 199 -12.01 -2.18 -4.50
C ALA A 199 -12.08 -1.85 -6.01
N LEU A 200 -12.80 -0.79 -6.39
CA LEU A 200 -12.86 -0.33 -7.78
C LEU A 200 -11.51 0.17 -8.30
N SER A 201 -10.68 0.83 -7.48
CA SER A 201 -9.37 1.35 -7.91
C SER A 201 -8.32 0.24 -8.09
N VAL A 202 -8.48 -0.87 -7.37
CA VAL A 202 -7.64 -2.07 -7.48
C VAL A 202 -8.12 -3.00 -8.61
N ASP A 203 -9.21 -2.65 -9.31
CA ASP A 203 -9.89 -3.47 -10.33
C ASP A 203 -10.44 -4.81 -9.77
N GLU A 204 -10.77 -4.83 -8.48
CA GLU A 204 -11.44 -5.97 -7.85
C GLU A 204 -12.91 -5.99 -8.24
N LYS A 205 -13.34 -7.11 -8.85
CA LYS A 205 -14.72 -7.29 -9.31
C LYS A 205 -15.69 -7.57 -8.17
N THR A 206 -15.18 -8.12 -7.07
CA THR A 206 -15.98 -8.60 -5.93
C THR A 206 -15.46 -8.03 -4.63
N CYS A 207 -16.37 -7.53 -3.79
CA CYS A 207 -16.08 -7.08 -2.44
C CYS A 207 -16.82 -8.00 -1.45
N GLU A 208 -16.07 -8.63 -0.55
CA GLU A 208 -16.61 -9.47 0.51
C GLU A 208 -16.90 -8.63 1.74
N LEU A 209 -18.13 -8.70 2.24
CA LEU A 209 -18.55 -8.07 3.48
C LEU A 209 -18.74 -9.13 4.57
N ASP A 210 -18.01 -8.98 5.68
CA ASP A 210 -18.05 -9.83 6.87
C ASP A 210 -18.00 -11.34 6.61
N SER A 211 -17.37 -11.77 5.51
CA SER A 211 -17.37 -13.17 5.02
C SER A 211 -18.77 -13.76 4.80
N LYS A 212 -19.79 -12.90 4.72
CA LYS A 212 -21.21 -13.27 4.68
C LYS A 212 -21.85 -12.92 3.35
N VAL A 213 -21.46 -11.82 2.72
CA VAL A 213 -22.04 -11.38 1.45
C VAL A 213 -20.93 -10.97 0.50
N VAL A 214 -20.95 -11.49 -0.72
CA VAL A 214 -20.07 -11.08 -1.81
C VAL A 214 -20.87 -10.22 -2.77
N LEU A 215 -20.43 -8.98 -2.94
CA LEU A 215 -21.06 -7.97 -3.78
C LEU A 215 -20.21 -7.69 -5.02
N ASP A 216 -20.85 -7.41 -6.15
CA ASP A 216 -20.17 -6.88 -7.34
C ASP A 216 -19.94 -5.38 -7.14
N VAL A 217 -18.69 -4.94 -7.18
CA VAL A 217 -18.31 -3.56 -6.81
C VAL A 217 -18.98 -2.53 -7.72
N ALA A 218 -18.84 -2.69 -9.04
CA ALA A 218 -19.34 -1.73 -10.02
C ALA A 218 -20.87 -1.62 -10.00
N LYS A 219 -21.56 -2.77 -9.95
CA LYS A 219 -23.03 -2.81 -9.94
C LYS A 219 -23.60 -2.34 -8.61
N THR A 220 -22.90 -2.58 -7.49
CA THR A 220 -23.32 -2.09 -6.17
C THR A 220 -23.22 -0.57 -6.10
N ILE A 221 -22.13 0.02 -6.60
CA ILE A 221 -21.99 1.47 -6.73
C ILE A 221 -23.12 2.04 -7.59
N GLN A 222 -23.39 1.44 -8.76
CA GLN A 222 -24.47 1.87 -9.63
C GLN A 222 -25.86 1.76 -8.95
N TYR A 223 -26.10 0.69 -8.21
CA TYR A 223 -27.35 0.46 -7.49
C TYR A 223 -27.56 1.52 -6.39
N ILE A 224 -26.53 1.79 -5.59
CA ILE A 224 -26.56 2.82 -4.54
C ILE A 224 -26.79 4.20 -5.17
N ASN A 225 -26.03 4.54 -6.21
CA ASN A 225 -26.21 5.79 -6.95
C ASN A 225 -27.64 5.93 -7.49
N LYS A 226 -28.20 4.87 -8.09
CA LYS A 226 -29.56 4.90 -8.64
C LYS A 226 -30.64 5.04 -7.57
N LYS A 227 -30.48 4.40 -6.41
CA LYS A 227 -31.53 4.32 -5.38
C LYS A 227 -31.48 5.45 -4.38
N PHE A 228 -30.30 5.86 -3.97
CA PHE A 228 -30.14 6.87 -2.93
C PHE A 228 -29.89 8.27 -3.50
N TYR A 229 -29.34 8.38 -4.71
CA TYR A 229 -28.77 9.63 -5.21
C TYR A 229 -29.32 10.14 -6.56
N ASN A 230 -29.90 9.27 -7.41
CA ASN A 230 -30.58 9.71 -8.62
C ASN A 230 -31.96 10.29 -8.26
N LYS A 231 -32.07 11.61 -8.36
CA LYS A 231 -33.28 12.31 -8.80
C LYS A 231 -32.97 12.98 -10.12
#